data_AF-A0A7W7EN16-F1
#
_entry.id   AF-A0A7W7EN16-F1
#
_cell.length_a   1.000
_cell.length_b   1.000
_cell.length_c   1.000
_cell.angle_alpha   90.00
_cell.angle_beta   90.00
_cell.angle_gamma   90.00
#
_symmetry.space_group_name_H-M   'P 1'
#
loop_
_entity.id
_entity.type
_entity.pdbx_description
1 polymer ?
#
loop_
_entity_poly.entity_id
_entity_poly.type
_entity_poly.pdbx_seq_one_letter_code
_entity_poly.pdbx_strand_id
1 'polypeptide(L)'
;MLQTVGVQASCFPEKLRKILSHIGAETHREPIVTSGLRAHGRRGSLHRRCLAADIRVPGASYRAVIAAAVSAPGIGGVGTYCNGIIHVDLGSKRFWNYCSRGRHFFRPGSPLIAAAGDSAGRLRFKLRRTIAKSTPPIRKATTKDTTITTSISKAKVSVLVSRVELEAKSGSER
;
A
#
# COMPACT_ATOMS: atom_id res chain seq x y z
N MET A 1 -3.97 15.54 -6.96
CA MET A 1 -4.01 16.67 -5.99
C MET A 1 -2.61 17.31 -5.92
N LEU A 2 -2.46 18.60 -6.25
CA LEU A 2 -1.17 19.31 -6.16
C LEU A 2 -1.00 19.91 -4.75
N GLN A 3 0.13 19.60 -4.09
CA GLN A 3 0.42 20.05 -2.72
C GLN A 3 0.81 21.52 -2.66
N THR A 4 0.51 22.14 -1.50
CA THR A 4 1.00 23.43 -0.94
C THR A 4 1.26 24.57 -1.92
N VAL A 5 0.61 25.70 -1.66
CA VAL A 5 0.76 26.98 -2.37
C VAL A 5 2.26 27.31 -2.53
N GLY A 6 2.82 27.09 -3.72
CA GLY A 6 4.24 27.32 -4.03
C GLY A 6 5.04 26.11 -4.54
N VAL A 7 4.51 24.89 -4.52
CA VAL A 7 5.20 23.75 -5.14
C VAL A 7 5.04 23.78 -6.65
N GLN A 8 6.16 23.93 -7.36
CA GLN A 8 6.20 23.86 -8.82
C GLN A 8 6.24 22.40 -9.27
N ALA A 9 5.09 21.84 -9.66
CA ALA A 9 4.96 20.45 -10.12
C ALA A 9 4.24 20.32 -11.48
N SER A 10 3.88 21.43 -12.11
CA SER A 10 3.23 21.44 -13.44
C SER A 10 4.13 20.87 -14.55
N CYS A 11 5.46 20.98 -14.41
CA CYS A 11 6.44 20.47 -15.37
C CYS A 11 6.75 18.97 -15.22
N PHE A 12 6.06 18.24 -14.33
CA PHE A 12 6.34 16.82 -14.16
C PHE A 12 6.05 16.05 -15.45
N PRO A 13 7.03 15.28 -15.97
CA PRO A 13 6.80 14.46 -17.13
C PRO A 13 5.76 13.39 -16.84
N GLU A 14 5.07 12.94 -17.88
CA GLU A 14 4.00 11.92 -17.77
C GLU A 14 4.47 10.68 -17.00
N LYS A 15 5.71 10.23 -17.24
CA LYS A 15 6.29 9.08 -16.55
C LYS A 15 6.37 9.27 -15.02
N LEU A 16 6.74 10.47 -14.56
CA LEU A 16 6.77 10.78 -13.11
C LEU A 16 5.35 10.86 -12.55
N ARG A 17 4.41 11.45 -13.29
CA ARG A 17 2.98 11.48 -12.91
C ARG A 17 2.39 10.07 -12.79
N LYS A 18 2.75 9.15 -13.69
CA LYS A 18 2.36 7.73 -13.62
C LYS A 18 2.91 7.03 -12.38
N ILE A 19 4.17 7.30 -11.99
CA ILE A 19 4.73 6.79 -10.73
C ILE A 19 3.94 7.29 -9.53
N LEU A 20 3.62 8.59 -9.47
CA LEU A 20 2.81 9.14 -8.38
C LEU A 20 1.42 8.52 -8.34
N SER A 21 0.77 8.36 -9.50
CA SER A 21 -0.53 7.70 -9.61
C SER A 21 -0.47 6.23 -9.16
N HIS A 22 0.60 5.51 -9.51
CA HIS A 22 0.83 4.13 -9.09
C HIS A 22 0.95 4.03 -7.56
N ILE A 23 1.74 4.92 -6.94
CA ILE A 23 1.85 4.98 -5.47
C ILE A 23 0.48 5.23 -4.84
N GLY A 24 -0.32 6.12 -5.42
CA GLY A 24 -1.67 6.40 -4.93
C GLY A 24 -2.59 5.19 -5.01
N ALA A 25 -2.53 4.45 -6.12
CA ALA A 25 -3.32 3.23 -6.32
C ALA A 25 -2.93 2.12 -5.33
N GLU A 26 -1.64 1.82 -5.20
CA GLU A 26 -1.11 0.76 -4.33
C GLU A 26 -1.32 1.04 -2.84
N THR A 27 -1.29 2.33 -2.45
CA THR A 27 -1.48 2.71 -1.04
C THR A 27 -2.93 3.02 -0.70
N HIS A 28 -3.82 3.10 -1.70
CA HIS A 28 -5.20 3.59 -1.58
C HIS A 28 -5.30 4.98 -0.92
N ARG A 29 -4.27 5.82 -1.11
CA ARG A 29 -4.15 7.16 -0.50
C ARG A 29 -3.54 8.11 -1.51
N GLU A 30 -4.06 9.33 -1.59
CA GLU A 30 -3.52 10.32 -2.51
C GLU A 30 -2.13 10.82 -2.05
N PRO A 31 -1.08 10.68 -2.86
CA PRO A 31 0.22 11.24 -2.55
C PRO A 31 0.18 12.76 -2.66
N ILE A 32 0.74 13.40 -1.65
CA ILE A 32 0.92 14.84 -1.63
C ILE A 32 2.39 15.11 -2.01
N VAL A 33 2.63 15.97 -3.01
CA VAL A 33 3.96 16.42 -3.50
C VAL A 33 4.57 17.60 -2.71
N THR A 34 5.42 17.36 -1.72
CA THR A 34 5.96 18.41 -0.84
C THR A 34 7.04 19.27 -1.49
N SER A 35 7.67 18.78 -2.55
CA SER A 35 8.69 19.51 -3.31
C SER A 35 8.80 18.94 -4.73
N GLY A 36 8.92 19.85 -5.70
CA GLY A 36 8.96 19.56 -7.15
C GLY A 36 10.17 20.24 -7.80
N LEU A 37 9.96 21.07 -8.82
CA LEU A 37 11.06 21.82 -9.46
C LEU A 37 11.78 22.73 -8.45
N ARG A 38 13.11 22.65 -8.45
CA ARG A 38 13.99 23.53 -7.66
C ARG A 38 15.11 24.08 -8.54
N ALA A 39 14.89 25.24 -9.14
CA ALA A 39 15.84 25.85 -10.09
C ALA A 39 17.27 26.01 -9.49
N HIS A 40 17.36 26.44 -8.24
CA HIS A 40 18.61 26.65 -7.50
C HIS A 40 19.01 25.48 -6.58
N GLY A 41 18.56 24.26 -6.88
CA GLY A 41 18.94 23.07 -6.12
C GLY A 41 20.42 22.66 -6.26
N ARG A 42 20.86 21.69 -5.46
CA ARG A 42 22.22 21.10 -5.54
C ARG A 42 22.55 20.65 -6.96
N ARG A 43 23.81 20.84 -7.40
CA ARG A 43 24.31 20.29 -8.68
C ARG A 43 24.04 18.79 -8.75
N GLY A 44 23.59 18.32 -9.92
CA GLY A 44 23.19 16.93 -10.14
C GLY A 44 21.81 16.53 -9.61
N SER A 45 21.11 17.38 -8.85
CA SER A 45 19.75 17.08 -8.39
C SER A 45 18.75 17.01 -9.56
N LEU A 46 17.92 15.97 -9.56
CA LEU A 46 16.85 15.79 -10.55
C LEU A 46 15.67 16.76 -10.34
N HIS A 47 15.54 17.35 -9.15
CA HIS A 47 14.59 18.45 -8.92
C HIS A 47 14.89 19.66 -9.81
N ARG A 48 16.15 19.89 -10.21
CA ARG A 48 16.49 21.01 -11.12
C ARG A 48 15.91 20.84 -12.53
N ARG A 49 15.55 19.61 -12.89
CA ARG A 49 15.03 19.25 -14.22
C ARG A 49 13.56 18.81 -14.18
N CYS A 50 12.88 19.01 -13.05
CA CYS A 50 11.51 18.54 -12.85
C CYS A 50 11.33 17.01 -13.00
N LEU A 51 12.41 16.25 -12.79
CA LEU A 51 12.44 14.78 -12.92
C LEU A 51 12.41 14.08 -11.56
N ALA A 52 12.10 14.80 -10.48
CA ALA A 52 12.01 14.28 -9.12
C ALA A 52 10.88 14.96 -8.36
N ALA A 53 10.30 14.22 -7.42
CA ALA A 53 9.29 14.68 -6.49
C ALA A 53 9.63 14.18 -5.08
N ASP A 54 9.44 15.05 -4.10
CA ASP A 54 9.45 14.70 -2.69
C ASP A 54 7.99 14.59 -2.24
N ILE A 55 7.57 13.45 -1.68
CA ILE A 55 6.17 13.17 -1.36
C ILE A 55 5.94 12.79 0.09
N ARG A 56 4.69 12.95 0.53
CA ARG A 56 4.12 12.32 1.72
C ARG A 56 2.78 11.68 1.36
N VAL A 57 2.43 10.60 2.02
CA VAL A 57 1.15 9.91 1.82
C VAL A 57 0.45 9.73 3.17
N PRO A 58 -0.31 10.73 3.64
CA PRO A 58 -1.02 10.63 4.91
C PRO A 58 -1.99 9.45 4.94
N GLY A 59 -2.02 8.74 6.07
CA GLY A 59 -2.88 7.56 6.23
C GLY A 59 -2.33 6.27 5.61
N ALA A 60 -1.15 6.31 4.97
CA ALA A 60 -0.40 5.12 4.57
C ALA A 60 0.81 4.91 5.49
N SER A 61 1.14 3.65 5.78
CA SER A 61 2.37 3.35 6.52
C SER A 61 3.60 3.66 5.66
N TYR A 62 4.65 4.17 6.28
CA TYR A 62 5.89 4.51 5.60
C TYR A 62 6.46 3.34 4.77
N ARG A 63 6.40 2.10 5.29
CA ARG A 63 6.84 0.91 4.56
C ARG A 63 5.98 0.61 3.33
N ALA A 64 4.67 0.81 3.40
CA ALA A 64 3.77 0.60 2.26
C ALA A 64 4.06 1.60 1.14
N VAL A 65 4.32 2.87 1.47
CA VAL A 65 4.65 3.89 0.46
C VAL A 65 5.97 3.56 -0.24
N ILE A 66 6.98 3.11 0.49
CA ILE A 66 8.26 2.71 -0.12
C ILE A 66 8.08 1.49 -1.01
N ALA A 67 7.34 0.47 -0.55
CA ALA A 67 7.06 -0.72 -1.35
C ALA A 67 6.34 -0.36 -2.66
N ALA A 68 5.34 0.52 -2.59
CA ALA A 68 4.62 1.04 -3.75
C ALA A 68 5.52 1.86 -4.70
N ALA A 69 6.40 2.70 -4.14
CA ALA A 69 7.33 3.49 -4.95
C ALA A 69 8.34 2.59 -5.69
N VAL A 70 8.86 1.56 -5.01
CA VAL A 70 9.81 0.61 -5.57
C VAL A 70 9.17 -0.29 -6.62
N SER A 71 7.88 -0.64 -6.49
CA SER A 71 7.14 -1.43 -7.48
C SER A 71 6.70 -0.63 -8.71
N ALA A 72 6.76 0.71 -8.65
CA ALA A 72 6.28 1.57 -9.73
C ALA A 72 7.06 1.37 -11.04
N PRO A 73 6.38 1.10 -12.17
CA PRO A 73 7.05 0.95 -13.46
C PRO A 73 7.83 2.21 -13.86
N GLY A 74 9.09 2.03 -14.21
CA GLY A 74 9.95 3.12 -14.67
C GLY A 74 10.49 4.03 -13.57
N ILE A 75 10.35 3.64 -12.29
CA ILE A 75 11.05 4.31 -11.18
C ILE A 75 12.56 4.24 -11.36
N GLY A 76 13.21 5.39 -11.12
CA GLY A 76 14.65 5.51 -11.02
C GLY A 76 15.08 5.42 -9.56
N GLY A 77 15.29 6.58 -8.94
CA GLY A 77 15.69 6.66 -7.55
C GLY A 77 14.52 6.69 -6.56
N VAL A 78 14.69 6.00 -5.44
CA VAL A 78 13.83 6.12 -4.25
C VAL A 78 14.69 6.46 -3.05
N GLY A 79 14.42 7.61 -2.45
CA GLY A 79 15.13 8.14 -1.30
C GLY A 79 14.22 8.32 -0.10
N THR A 80 14.80 8.30 1.08
CA THR A 80 14.03 8.48 2.32
C THR A 80 14.71 9.43 3.28
N TYR A 81 13.92 10.23 4.01
CA TYR A 81 14.38 11.25 4.96
C TYR A 81 13.73 11.08 6.34
N CYS A 82 14.42 11.55 7.39
CA CYS A 82 13.98 11.42 8.79
C CYS A 82 12.61 12.03 9.09
N ASN A 83 12.22 13.04 8.32
CA ASN A 83 10.97 13.78 8.50
C ASN A 83 9.78 13.14 7.75
N GLY A 84 9.91 11.88 7.34
CA GLY A 84 8.88 11.10 6.66
C GLY A 84 8.66 11.48 5.20
N ILE A 85 9.53 12.31 4.61
CA ILE A 85 9.52 12.58 3.17
C ILE A 85 10.14 11.40 2.44
N ILE A 86 9.49 11.00 1.35
CA ILE A 86 9.98 10.01 0.41
C ILE A 86 10.30 10.72 -0.91
N HIS A 87 11.51 10.55 -1.41
CA HIS A 87 11.97 11.05 -2.69
C HIS A 87 11.73 10.00 -3.77
N VAL A 88 11.20 10.42 -4.92
CA VAL A 88 11.07 9.58 -6.12
C VAL A 88 11.55 10.34 -7.35
N ASP A 89 12.26 9.67 -8.25
CA ASP A 89 12.80 10.29 -9.46
C ASP A 89 12.96 9.34 -10.65
N LEU A 90 13.22 9.91 -11.83
CA LEU A 90 13.38 9.19 -13.10
C LEU A 90 14.85 8.89 -13.49
N GLY A 91 15.80 9.05 -12.57
CA GLY A 91 17.22 8.80 -12.84
C GLY A 91 17.58 7.32 -12.90
N SER A 92 18.86 7.01 -12.63
CA SER A 92 19.31 5.63 -12.49
C SER A 92 18.67 4.95 -11.27
N LYS A 93 18.45 3.64 -11.37
CA LYS A 93 17.91 2.83 -10.27
C LYS A 93 18.83 2.91 -9.07
N ARG A 94 18.31 3.43 -7.97
CA ARG A 94 19.06 3.56 -6.71
C ARG A 94 18.11 3.70 -5.53
N PHE A 95 18.52 3.17 -4.38
CA PHE A 95 17.77 3.27 -3.15
C PHE A 95 18.68 3.82 -2.06
N TRP A 96 18.23 4.82 -1.31
CA TRP A 96 19.00 5.38 -0.21
C TRP A 96 18.14 5.83 0.96
N ASN A 97 18.79 5.92 2.12
CA ASN A 97 18.17 6.36 3.36
C ASN A 97 19.06 7.39 4.05
N TYR A 98 18.55 8.61 4.22
CA TYR A 98 19.23 9.70 4.91
C TYR A 98 18.93 9.76 6.41
N CYS A 99 18.20 8.79 6.96
CA CYS A 99 18.10 8.60 8.40
C CYS A 99 19.43 8.08 8.96
N SER A 100 20.34 8.99 9.31
CA SER A 100 21.55 8.67 10.07
C SER A 100 21.15 8.29 11.50
N ARG A 101 21.08 6.96 11.72
CA ARG A 101 20.94 6.20 12.99
C ARG A 101 19.52 5.71 13.33
N GLY A 102 19.35 4.39 13.25
CA GLY A 102 18.45 3.65 14.13
C GLY A 102 17.12 3.17 13.55
N ARG A 103 17.11 1.88 13.18
CA ARG A 103 15.97 0.94 13.02
C ARG A 103 14.85 1.30 12.03
N HIS A 104 14.53 0.33 11.17
CA HIS A 104 13.59 0.35 10.03
C HIS A 104 14.14 0.86 8.69
N PHE A 105 15.30 0.33 8.28
CA PHE A 105 15.69 0.33 6.88
C PHE A 105 14.77 -0.63 6.11
N PHE A 106 13.88 -0.11 5.26
CA PHE A 106 13.23 -0.93 4.25
C PHE A 106 14.25 -1.22 3.15
N ARG A 107 14.63 -2.49 2.98
CA ARG A 107 15.39 -2.95 1.81
C ARG A 107 14.41 -3.44 0.77
N PRO A 108 14.46 -2.94 -0.47
CA PRO A 108 13.79 -3.60 -1.60
C PRO A 108 14.08 -5.11 -1.58
N GLY A 109 13.05 -5.95 -1.56
CA GLY A 109 13.18 -7.41 -1.51
C GLY A 109 13.28 -8.06 -0.12
N SER A 110 13.31 -7.28 0.98
CA SER A 110 13.05 -7.88 2.30
C SER A 110 11.56 -8.22 2.45
N PRO A 111 11.22 -9.36 3.10
CA PRO A 111 9.83 -9.75 3.26
C PRO A 111 9.04 -8.63 3.93
N LEU A 112 7.92 -8.25 3.30
CA LEU A 112 6.89 -7.44 3.91
C LEU A 112 6.29 -8.29 5.05
N ILE A 113 6.90 -8.24 6.24
CA ILE A 113 6.14 -8.54 7.45
C ILE A 113 5.04 -7.50 7.46
N ALA A 114 3.84 -7.92 7.08
CA ALA A 114 2.62 -7.15 7.16
C ALA A 114 2.55 -6.62 8.59
N ALA A 115 2.80 -5.32 8.75
CA ALA A 115 2.46 -4.67 10.00
C ALA A 115 0.94 -4.74 10.05
N ALA A 116 0.44 -5.63 10.89
CA ALA A 116 -0.96 -5.73 11.25
C ALA A 116 -1.51 -4.31 11.46
N GLY A 117 -2.68 -4.05 10.87
CA GLY A 117 -3.45 -2.87 11.21
C GLY A 117 -3.61 -2.77 12.72
N ASP A 118 -3.51 -1.57 13.26
CA ASP A 118 -4.44 -1.02 14.23
C ASP A 118 -3.79 0.12 15.01
N SER A 119 -4.38 1.30 14.88
CA SER A 119 -4.43 2.28 15.95
C SER A 119 -5.80 2.93 15.96
N ALA A 120 -6.84 2.10 16.03
CA ALA A 120 -8.06 2.48 16.72
C ALA A 120 -7.69 2.58 18.22
N GLY A 121 -7.89 3.75 18.80
CA GLY A 121 -7.49 4.08 20.16
C GLY A 121 -8.01 3.06 21.17
N ARG A 122 -7.08 2.35 21.83
CA ARG A 122 -7.38 1.58 23.03
C ARG A 122 -7.56 2.56 24.20
N LEU A 123 -8.77 3.05 24.39
CA LEU A 123 -9.19 3.74 25.60
C LEU A 123 -9.12 2.72 26.75
N ARG A 124 -8.12 2.86 27.62
CA ARG A 124 -7.94 1.98 28.79
C ARG A 124 -8.89 2.44 29.89
N PHE A 125 -10.11 1.91 29.93
CA PHE A 125 -10.94 1.97 31.13
C PHE A 125 -10.30 1.10 32.23
N LYS A 126 -9.81 1.72 33.31
CA LYS A 126 -9.40 1.03 34.54
C LYS A 126 -10.66 0.50 35.24
N LEU A 127 -11.02 -0.75 34.98
CA LEU A 127 -12.03 -1.44 35.78
C LEU A 127 -11.39 -1.86 37.11
N ARG A 128 -11.77 -1.18 38.20
CA ARG A 128 -11.41 -1.57 39.57
C ARG A 128 -12.12 -2.89 39.88
N ARG A 129 -11.35 -3.94 40.20
CA ARG A 129 -11.87 -5.22 40.71
C ARG A 129 -12.29 -5.05 42.17
N THR A 130 -13.59 -5.13 42.45
CA THR A 130 -14.11 -5.45 43.79
C THR A 130 -14.41 -6.94 43.85
N ILE A 131 -13.79 -7.62 44.81
CA ILE A 131 -13.95 -9.05 45.08
C ILE A 131 -15.25 -9.22 45.89
N ALA A 132 -16.15 -10.09 45.43
CA ALA A 132 -17.25 -10.61 46.25
C ALA A 132 -17.24 -12.14 46.18
N LYS A 133 -17.48 -12.74 47.35
CA LYS A 133 -17.23 -14.13 47.74
C LYS A 133 -18.59 -14.78 47.97
N SER A 134 -18.91 -15.87 47.26
CA SER A 134 -19.79 -16.99 47.73
C SER A 134 -20.23 -17.89 46.57
N THR A 135 -20.02 -19.19 46.71
CA THR A 135 -20.65 -20.27 45.91
C THR A 135 -21.85 -20.83 46.70
N PRO A 136 -22.91 -21.36 46.05
CA PRO A 136 -23.02 -22.82 45.96
C PRO A 136 -23.56 -23.33 44.59
N PRO A 137 -23.49 -24.65 44.31
CA PRO A 137 -23.53 -25.20 42.96
C PRO A 137 -24.92 -25.69 42.56
N ILE A 138 -25.34 -25.46 41.30
CA ILE A 138 -26.58 -26.06 40.78
C ILE A 138 -26.42 -26.52 39.32
N ARG A 139 -26.38 -27.86 39.21
CA ARG A 139 -26.89 -28.80 38.18
C ARG A 139 -26.36 -28.74 36.74
N LYS A 140 -25.86 -29.90 36.31
CA LYS A 140 -25.53 -30.27 34.93
C LYS A 140 -26.80 -30.22 34.06
N ALA A 141 -26.77 -29.47 32.97
CA ALA A 141 -27.72 -29.60 31.87
C ALA A 141 -27.06 -30.40 30.75
N THR A 142 -27.63 -31.55 30.42
CA THR A 142 -27.29 -32.38 29.28
C THR A 142 -28.19 -31.96 28.11
N THR A 143 -27.63 -31.47 27.02
CA THR A 143 -28.39 -31.30 25.75
C THR A 143 -27.50 -31.64 24.56
N LYS A 144 -27.56 -32.93 24.23
CA LYS A 144 -27.57 -33.58 22.91
C LYS A 144 -27.01 -32.78 21.71
N ASP A 145 -25.97 -33.36 21.11
CA ASP A 145 -25.52 -33.07 19.74
C ASP A 145 -26.69 -33.12 18.76
N THR A 146 -26.98 -31.98 18.13
CA THR A 146 -27.83 -31.92 16.95
C THR A 146 -26.93 -31.92 15.73
N THR A 147 -26.77 -33.09 15.13
CA THR A 147 -26.14 -33.28 13.82
C THR A 147 -26.93 -32.49 12.78
N ILE A 148 -26.37 -31.38 12.31
CA ILE A 148 -26.88 -30.70 11.11
C ILE A 148 -26.33 -31.46 9.90
N THR A 149 -27.09 -32.46 9.45
CA THR A 149 -26.97 -33.04 8.11
C THR A 149 -27.59 -32.07 7.11
N THR A 150 -26.82 -31.08 6.65
CA THR A 150 -27.17 -30.33 5.44
C THR A 150 -26.67 -31.10 4.23
N SER A 151 -27.60 -31.83 3.62
CA SER A 151 -27.46 -32.51 2.34
C SER A 151 -27.07 -31.51 1.25
N ILE A 152 -25.85 -31.64 0.73
CA ILE A 152 -25.39 -30.95 -0.48
C ILE A 152 -26.12 -31.61 -1.66
N SER A 153 -27.10 -30.92 -2.22
CA SER A 153 -27.70 -31.27 -3.51
C SER A 153 -26.71 -30.97 -4.63
N LYS A 154 -26.13 -32.03 -5.21
CA LYS A 154 -25.44 -32.02 -6.51
C LYS A 154 -26.45 -31.70 -7.62
N ALA A 155 -26.70 -30.43 -7.88
CA ALA A 155 -27.45 -29.98 -9.05
C ALA A 155 -27.16 -28.50 -9.36
N LYS A 156 -25.92 -28.19 -9.77
CA LYS A 156 -25.56 -27.05 -10.63
C LYS A 156 -24.06 -27.08 -10.96
N VAL A 157 -23.65 -28.20 -11.54
CA VAL A 157 -22.44 -28.27 -12.38
C VAL A 157 -22.99 -28.46 -13.79
N SER A 158 -22.77 -27.45 -14.64
CA SER A 158 -23.07 -27.39 -16.09
C SER A 158 -23.84 -26.11 -16.44
N VAL A 159 -23.16 -24.97 -16.36
CA VAL A 159 -23.45 -23.85 -17.26
C VAL A 159 -22.13 -23.08 -17.48
N LEU A 160 -21.72 -22.96 -18.74
CA LEU A 160 -20.68 -22.06 -19.28
C LEU A 160 -19.20 -22.45 -19.07
N VAL A 161 -18.81 -23.65 -19.52
CA VAL A 161 -17.52 -23.86 -20.18
C VAL A 161 -17.83 -24.34 -21.60
N SER A 162 -18.00 -23.40 -22.53
CA SER A 162 -18.05 -23.62 -23.99
C SER A 162 -18.12 -22.26 -24.71
N ARG A 163 -17.00 -21.52 -24.77
CA ARG A 163 -16.81 -20.46 -25.78
C ARG A 163 -15.34 -20.08 -26.00
N VAL A 164 -14.47 -21.07 -25.91
CA VAL A 164 -13.12 -21.03 -26.48
C VAL A 164 -13.10 -22.16 -27.53
N GLU A 165 -12.38 -21.94 -28.62
CA GLU A 165 -12.35 -22.67 -29.90
C GLU A 165 -13.46 -22.29 -30.92
N LEU A 166 -12.99 -21.92 -32.12
CA LEU A 166 -13.70 -21.59 -33.37
C LEU A 166 -13.87 -20.11 -33.74
N GLU A 167 -12.78 -19.34 -33.72
CA GLU A 167 -12.51 -18.27 -34.71
C GLU A 167 -11.05 -18.35 -35.17
N ALA A 168 -10.71 -19.47 -35.82
CA ALA A 168 -9.43 -19.64 -36.51
C ALA A 168 -9.60 -20.63 -37.66
N LYS A 169 -10.37 -20.25 -38.70
CA LYS A 169 -10.31 -20.80 -40.07
C LYS A 169 -11.38 -20.15 -40.97
N SER A 170 -11.02 -19.02 -41.60
CA SER A 170 -11.44 -18.71 -42.97
C SER A 170 -10.72 -17.43 -43.43
N GLY A 171 -9.47 -17.59 -43.85
CA GLY A 171 -8.92 -16.74 -44.91
C GLY A 171 -9.15 -17.43 -46.25
N SER A 172 -9.28 -16.61 -47.30
CA SER A 172 -9.19 -16.96 -48.73
C SER A 172 -10.48 -17.46 -49.40
N GLU A 173 -11.17 -16.58 -50.15
CA GLU A 173 -11.08 -16.49 -51.63
C GLU A 173 -12.09 -15.47 -52.20
N ARG A 174 -11.61 -14.72 -53.21
CA ARG A 174 -12.25 -13.72 -54.11
C ARG A 174 -12.34 -12.27 -53.64
#